data_AF-A0A6C0AR67-F1
#
_entry.id   AF-A0A6C0AR67-F1
#
_cell.length_a   1.000
_cell.length_b   1.000
_cell.length_c   1.000
_cell.angle_alpha   90.00
_cell.angle_beta   90.00
_cell.angle_gamma   90.00
#
_symmetry.space_group_name_H-M   'P 1'
#
loop_
_entity.id
_entity.type
_entity.pdbx_description
1 polymer ?
#
loop_
_entity_poly.entity_id
_entity_poly.type
_entity_poly.pdbx_seq_one_letter_code
_entity_poly.pdbx_strand_id
1 'polypeptide(L)'
;MFAQILNQQLENMSIYIPHVFPNFTSEYIGGVFEKLNIGIIDHVDLVSKVDKQGKPYNAAYIHFKYWCSGPAAENMYYRIKDTSKEARIVHDEPWFWILLENTAKKYNPAARRPRIEIADLEEARDPFFDLEEYDEEEWMEEAIQREEEQEEIDTAIQLQEEEAEMEAINQFFQGEAAELEIQNELFLETENMLLHKKIAELNAHIVELNKNTIGAILASELNGLVK
;
A
#
# COMPACT_ATOMS: atom_id res chain seq x y z
N MET A 1 -2.47 -34.86 -20.30
CA MET A 1 -1.67 -33.92 -21.10
C MET A 1 -1.68 -32.50 -20.55
N PHE A 2 -2.83 -31.85 -20.29
CA PHE A 2 -2.85 -30.48 -19.72
C PHE A 2 -2.14 -30.33 -18.36
N ALA A 3 -2.36 -31.24 -17.41
CA ALA A 3 -1.67 -31.20 -16.11
C ALA A 3 -0.14 -31.42 -16.22
N GLN A 4 0.32 -32.11 -17.26
CA GLN A 4 1.73 -32.43 -17.45
C GLN A 4 2.48 -31.26 -18.11
N ILE A 5 1.80 -30.48 -18.96
CA ILE A 5 2.32 -29.23 -19.53
C ILE A 5 2.40 -28.12 -18.47
N LEU A 6 1.39 -28.04 -17.58
CA LEU A 6 1.42 -27.11 -16.43
C LEU A 6 2.61 -27.44 -15.49
N ASN A 7 2.82 -28.70 -15.13
CA ASN A 7 3.96 -29.08 -14.29
C ASN A 7 5.30 -28.71 -14.92
N GLN A 8 5.48 -28.91 -16.24
CA GLN A 8 6.75 -28.60 -16.92
C GLN A 8 7.00 -27.09 -17.08
N GLN A 9 5.95 -26.26 -17.15
CA GLN A 9 6.09 -24.79 -17.12
C GLN A 9 6.32 -24.23 -15.70
N LEU A 10 5.88 -24.95 -14.66
CA LEU A 10 6.05 -24.55 -13.26
C LEU A 10 7.41 -24.93 -12.68
N GLU A 11 8.10 -25.94 -13.23
CA GLU A 11 9.44 -26.40 -12.80
C GLU A 11 10.53 -25.32 -12.84
N ASN A 12 10.29 -24.18 -13.49
CA ASN A 12 11.28 -23.11 -13.63
C ASN A 12 10.77 -21.71 -13.30
N MET A 13 9.61 -21.59 -12.65
CA MET A 13 9.09 -20.26 -12.36
C MET A 13 9.97 -19.53 -11.34
N SER A 14 10.31 -18.29 -11.68
CA SER A 14 10.99 -17.36 -10.79
C SER A 14 10.31 -16.00 -10.88
N ILE A 15 10.24 -15.32 -9.75
CA ILE A 15 9.62 -14.01 -9.61
C ILE A 15 10.70 -12.96 -9.40
N TYR A 16 10.48 -11.79 -9.96
CA TYR A 16 11.29 -10.61 -9.73
C TYR A 16 10.47 -9.57 -8.97
N ILE A 17 11.03 -9.07 -7.86
CA ILE A 17 10.52 -7.91 -7.13
C ILE A 17 11.50 -6.76 -7.36
N PRO A 18 11.08 -5.70 -8.07
CA PRO A 18 11.98 -4.61 -8.43
C PRO A 18 12.53 -3.83 -7.24
N HIS A 19 11.70 -3.64 -6.22
CA HIS A 19 11.99 -2.75 -5.11
C HIS A 19 11.54 -3.38 -3.80
N VAL A 20 12.50 -3.63 -2.92
CA VAL A 20 12.34 -4.15 -1.58
C VAL A 20 13.20 -3.28 -0.67
N PHE A 21 12.65 -2.90 0.50
CA PHE A 21 13.43 -2.14 1.47
C PHE A 21 14.64 -2.95 1.98
N PRO A 22 15.80 -2.31 2.24
CA PRO A 22 17.03 -3.00 2.64
C PRO A 22 16.92 -3.84 3.92
N ASN A 23 15.98 -3.50 4.81
CA ASN A 23 15.75 -4.18 6.08
C ASN A 23 15.10 -5.57 5.93
N PHE A 24 14.51 -5.90 4.77
CA PHE A 24 13.87 -7.20 4.56
C PHE A 24 14.87 -8.28 4.17
N THR A 25 14.85 -9.40 4.90
CA THR A 25 15.73 -10.55 4.65
C THR A 25 15.13 -11.53 3.64
N SER A 26 15.97 -12.38 3.06
CA SER A 26 15.57 -13.49 2.19
C SER A 26 14.51 -14.39 2.83
N GLU A 27 14.66 -14.67 4.13
CA GLU A 27 13.76 -15.53 4.90
C GLU A 27 12.39 -14.88 5.07
N TYR A 28 12.35 -13.57 5.36
CA TYR A 28 11.09 -12.85 5.48
C TYR A 28 10.33 -12.86 4.16
N ILE A 29 11.01 -12.47 3.07
CA ILE A 29 10.41 -12.41 1.73
C ILE A 29 9.89 -13.79 1.35
N GLY A 30 10.71 -14.84 1.46
CA GLY A 30 10.29 -16.20 1.14
C GLY A 30 9.10 -16.66 1.99
N GLY A 31 9.12 -16.35 3.29
CA GLY A 31 8.03 -16.66 4.21
C GLY A 31 6.69 -16.04 3.83
N VAL A 32 6.66 -14.87 3.18
CA VAL A 32 5.40 -14.27 2.67
C VAL A 32 4.76 -15.15 1.60
N PHE A 33 5.53 -15.67 0.65
CA PHE A 33 5.03 -16.53 -0.42
C PHE A 33 4.53 -17.88 0.10
N GLU A 34 5.23 -18.44 1.09
CA GLU A 34 4.83 -19.70 1.73
C GLU A 34 3.56 -19.52 2.57
N LYS A 35 3.47 -18.45 3.37
CA LYS A 35 2.27 -18.14 4.18
C LYS A 35 1.01 -17.97 3.33
N LEU A 36 1.15 -17.39 2.14
CA LEU A 36 0.05 -17.18 1.20
C LEU A 36 -0.23 -18.40 0.30
N ASN A 37 0.42 -19.53 0.55
CA ASN A 37 0.30 -20.78 -0.22
C ASN A 37 0.52 -20.56 -1.73
N ILE A 38 1.44 -19.68 -2.11
CA ILE A 38 1.80 -19.44 -3.51
C ILE A 38 2.78 -20.51 -4.00
N GLY A 39 3.79 -20.83 -3.19
CA GLY A 39 4.77 -21.85 -3.49
C GLY A 39 5.79 -22.01 -2.37
N ILE A 40 6.56 -23.10 -2.44
CA ILE A 40 7.70 -23.36 -1.56
C ILE A 40 8.95 -22.76 -2.18
N ILE A 41 9.67 -21.97 -1.41
CA ILE A 41 10.85 -21.24 -1.89
C ILE A 41 12.08 -22.15 -1.81
N ASP A 42 12.91 -22.10 -2.85
CA ASP A 42 14.25 -22.71 -2.84
C ASP A 42 15.26 -21.74 -2.24
N HIS A 43 15.34 -20.53 -2.81
CA HIS A 43 16.15 -19.43 -2.30
C HIS A 43 15.66 -18.09 -2.86
N VAL A 44 16.14 -16.99 -2.25
CA VAL A 44 15.89 -15.62 -2.68
C VAL A 44 17.24 -14.92 -2.85
N ASP A 45 17.51 -14.41 -4.05
CA ASP A 45 18.69 -13.59 -4.31
C ASP A 45 18.32 -12.11 -4.10
N LEU A 46 19.01 -11.45 -3.18
CA LEU A 46 18.90 -10.01 -2.97
C LEU A 46 20.08 -9.30 -3.62
N VAL A 47 19.79 -8.36 -4.51
CA VAL A 47 20.77 -7.51 -5.19
C VAL A 47 20.58 -6.09 -4.69
N SER A 48 21.54 -5.61 -3.91
CA SER A 48 21.56 -4.22 -3.46
C SER A 48 21.78 -3.28 -4.63
N LYS A 49 20.98 -2.21 -4.65
CA LYS A 49 20.94 -1.18 -5.68
C LYS A 49 20.77 0.17 -5.01
N VAL A 50 21.04 1.21 -5.77
CA VAL A 50 20.85 2.60 -5.39
C VAL A 50 19.89 3.22 -6.39
N ASP A 51 18.90 3.96 -5.92
CA ASP A 51 17.93 4.61 -6.79
C ASP A 51 18.52 5.90 -7.40
N LYS A 52 17.69 6.68 -8.09
CA LYS A 52 18.14 7.94 -8.70
C LYS A 52 18.42 9.05 -7.68
N GLN A 53 17.95 8.89 -6.44
CA GLN A 53 18.08 9.84 -5.34
C GLN A 53 19.20 9.42 -4.36
N GLY A 54 19.90 8.32 -4.62
CA GLY A 54 20.96 7.81 -3.75
C GLY A 54 20.47 6.87 -2.65
N LYS A 55 19.17 6.59 -2.56
CA LYS A 55 18.58 5.73 -1.54
C LYS A 55 18.86 4.25 -1.84
N PRO A 56 19.39 3.47 -0.87
CA PRO A 56 19.62 2.05 -1.07
C PRO A 56 18.31 1.27 -1.07
N TYR A 57 18.20 0.31 -1.98
CA TYR A 57 17.11 -0.65 -2.03
C TYR A 57 17.63 -2.01 -2.51
N ASN A 58 16.84 -3.06 -2.29
CA ASN A 58 17.13 -4.39 -2.82
C ASN A 58 16.19 -4.71 -3.98
N ALA A 59 16.74 -5.31 -5.03
CA ALA A 59 15.99 -6.08 -6.01
C ALA A 59 15.99 -7.55 -5.58
N ALA A 60 14.83 -8.19 -5.52
CA ALA A 60 14.73 -9.59 -5.10
C ALA A 60 14.38 -10.51 -6.29
N TYR A 61 15.09 -11.63 -6.39
CA TYR A 61 14.81 -12.71 -7.33
C TYR A 61 14.45 -13.96 -6.55
N ILE A 62 13.23 -14.44 -6.72
CA ILE A 62 12.67 -15.52 -5.93
C ILE A 62 12.62 -16.76 -6.80
N HIS A 63 13.30 -17.80 -6.34
CA HIS A 63 13.36 -19.10 -7.00
C HIS A 63 12.50 -20.10 -6.24
N PHE A 64 11.50 -20.66 -6.94
CA PHE A 64 10.59 -21.62 -6.34
C PHE A 64 11.15 -23.04 -6.45
N LYS A 65 11.09 -23.78 -5.35
CA LYS A 65 11.30 -25.22 -5.37
C LYS A 65 10.09 -25.92 -5.98
N TYR A 66 8.90 -25.53 -5.55
CA TYR A 66 7.63 -25.98 -6.10
C TYR A 66 6.60 -24.86 -6.04
N TRP A 67 5.84 -24.70 -7.12
CA TRP A 67 4.66 -23.82 -7.12
C TRP A 67 3.45 -24.59 -6.55
N CYS A 68 2.66 -23.97 -5.70
CA CYS A 68 1.49 -24.64 -5.11
C CYS A 68 0.35 -24.77 -6.13
N SER A 69 -0.43 -25.84 -6.03
CA SER A 69 -1.67 -26.00 -6.78
C SER A 69 -2.84 -25.44 -5.97
N GLY A 70 -3.55 -24.45 -6.50
CA GLY A 70 -4.72 -23.88 -5.86
C GLY A 70 -5.15 -22.55 -6.46
N PRO A 71 -6.41 -22.10 -6.21
CA PRO A 71 -6.95 -20.91 -6.86
C PRO A 71 -6.13 -19.64 -6.65
N ALA A 72 -5.52 -19.47 -5.47
CA ALA A 72 -4.69 -18.29 -5.16
C ALA A 72 -3.38 -18.30 -5.96
N ALA A 73 -2.66 -19.42 -5.93
CA ALA A 73 -1.40 -19.59 -6.64
C ALA A 73 -1.59 -19.54 -8.17
N GLU A 74 -2.67 -20.13 -8.69
CA GLU A 74 -3.03 -20.08 -10.11
C GLU A 74 -3.40 -18.66 -10.55
N ASN A 75 -4.22 -17.95 -9.77
CA ASN A 75 -4.56 -16.56 -10.06
C ASN A 75 -3.30 -15.68 -10.06
N MET A 76 -2.42 -15.85 -9.06
CA MET A 76 -1.15 -15.14 -9.01
C MET A 76 -0.29 -15.42 -10.24
N TYR A 77 -0.18 -16.68 -10.65
CA TYR A 77 0.53 -17.09 -11.86
C TYR A 77 0.02 -16.34 -13.10
N TYR A 78 -1.30 -16.37 -13.33
CA TYR A 78 -1.90 -15.72 -14.48
C TYR A 78 -1.72 -14.20 -14.45
N ARG A 79 -1.81 -13.57 -13.26
CA ARG A 79 -1.56 -12.13 -13.12
C ARG A 79 -0.12 -11.74 -13.42
N ILE A 80 0.85 -12.56 -13.00
CA ILE A 80 2.27 -12.31 -13.28
C ILE A 80 2.55 -12.46 -14.79
N LYS A 81 1.92 -13.45 -15.44
CA LYS A 81 2.07 -13.71 -16.87
C LYS A 81 1.36 -12.69 -17.77
N ASP A 82 0.28 -12.09 -17.28
CA ASP A 82 -0.50 -11.10 -18.01
C ASP A 82 0.10 -9.71 -17.81
N THR A 83 0.90 -9.24 -18.78
CA THR A 83 1.55 -7.91 -18.73
C THR A 83 0.55 -6.75 -18.77
N SER A 84 -0.74 -7.00 -19.06
CA SER A 84 -1.77 -5.94 -19.02
C SER A 84 -2.21 -5.61 -17.59
N LYS A 85 -1.89 -6.46 -16.61
CA LYS A 85 -2.27 -6.30 -15.22
C LYS A 85 -1.04 -6.35 -14.34
N GLU A 86 -0.98 -5.47 -13.36
CA GLU A 86 0.02 -5.59 -12.30
C GLU A 86 -0.33 -6.75 -11.37
N ALA A 87 0.64 -7.59 -11.07
CA ALA A 87 0.56 -8.55 -9.97
C ALA A 87 1.15 -7.91 -8.71
N ARG A 88 0.46 -8.06 -7.59
CA ARG A 88 0.88 -7.52 -6.30
C ARG A 88 0.67 -8.54 -5.20
N ILE A 89 1.54 -8.51 -4.19
CA ILE A 89 1.45 -9.30 -2.97
C ILE A 89 1.53 -8.38 -1.76
N VAL A 90 0.57 -8.47 -0.86
CA VAL A 90 0.56 -7.69 0.40
C VAL A 90 1.36 -8.49 1.42
N HIS A 91 2.46 -7.93 1.93
CA HIS A 91 3.29 -8.59 2.94
C HIS A 91 2.96 -8.12 4.36
N ASP A 92 2.54 -6.85 4.50
CA ASP A 92 2.09 -6.24 5.74
C ASP A 92 1.15 -5.09 5.38
N GLU A 93 -0.11 -5.10 5.79
CA GLU A 93 -1.10 -4.12 5.33
C GLU A 93 -0.75 -2.70 5.85
N PRO A 94 -0.68 -1.65 4.99
CA PRO A 94 -1.09 -1.58 3.58
C PRO A 94 0.02 -1.84 2.53
N TRP A 95 1.23 -2.17 2.98
CA TRP A 95 2.43 -2.39 2.17
C TRP A 95 2.35 -3.63 1.26
N PHE A 96 2.74 -3.44 0.00
CA PHE A 96 2.73 -4.49 -1.00
C PHE A 96 3.97 -4.42 -1.89
N TRP A 97 4.32 -5.56 -2.48
CA TRP A 97 5.32 -5.65 -3.54
C TRP A 97 4.67 -5.93 -4.88
N ILE A 98 5.20 -5.27 -5.91
CA ILE A 98 4.88 -5.57 -7.31
C ILE A 98 5.68 -6.81 -7.73
N LEU A 99 5.00 -7.77 -8.33
CA LEU A 99 5.59 -9.02 -8.80
C LEU A 99 5.67 -9.03 -10.32
N LEU A 100 6.84 -9.35 -10.84
CA LEU A 100 7.07 -9.51 -12.27
C LEU A 100 7.63 -10.89 -12.57
N GLU A 101 7.43 -11.35 -13.81
CA GLU A 101 8.12 -12.54 -14.29
C GLU A 101 9.63 -12.26 -14.32
N ASN A 102 10.41 -13.14 -13.69
CA ASN A 102 11.85 -13.09 -13.85
C ASN A 102 12.23 -13.65 -15.24
N THR A 103 12.58 -12.74 -16.15
CA THR A 103 13.05 -13.07 -17.51
C THR A 103 14.58 -13.17 -17.61
N ALA A 104 15.30 -13.03 -16.49
CA ALA A 104 16.75 -13.17 -16.48
C ALA A 104 17.13 -14.62 -16.85
N LYS A 105 18.12 -14.76 -17.73
CA LYS A 105 18.66 -16.07 -18.08
C LYS A 105 19.32 -16.66 -16.84
N LYS A 106 18.80 -17.78 -16.33
CA LYS A 106 19.42 -18.53 -15.22
C LYS A 106 20.90 -18.78 -15.55
N TYR A 107 21.78 -18.40 -14.63
CA TYR A 107 23.20 -18.70 -14.73
C TYR A 107 23.37 -20.22 -14.77
N ASN A 108 23.95 -20.75 -15.86
CA ASN A 108 24.29 -22.16 -15.95
C ASN A 108 25.70 -22.36 -15.38
N PRO A 109 25.88 -22.98 -14.20
CA PRO A 109 27.20 -23.20 -13.62
C PRO A 109 28.08 -24.15 -14.45
N ALA A 110 27.49 -24.92 -15.37
CA ALA A 110 28.25 -25.72 -16.35
C ALA A 110 28.80 -24.88 -17.52
N ALA A 111 28.23 -23.70 -17.79
CA ALA A 111 28.73 -22.73 -18.76
C ALA A 111 29.74 -21.78 -18.10
N ARG A 112 30.76 -22.34 -17.42
CA ARG A 112 31.85 -21.55 -16.88
C ARG A 112 32.41 -20.65 -17.98
N ARG A 113 32.56 -19.36 -17.69
CA ARG A 113 33.42 -18.49 -18.50
C ARG A 113 34.80 -19.17 -18.59
N PRO A 114 35.50 -19.09 -19.73
CA PRO A 114 36.84 -19.67 -19.84
C PRO A 114 37.67 -19.18 -18.66
N ARG A 115 38.35 -20.12 -18.01
CA ARG A 115 39.30 -19.81 -16.95
C ARG A 115 40.41 -18.99 -17.59
N ILE A 116 40.49 -17.70 -17.27
CA ILE A 116 41.65 -16.88 -17.62
C ILE A 116 42.76 -17.32 -16.67
N GLU A 117 43.87 -17.83 -17.20
CA GLU A 117 45.07 -18.02 -16.40
C GLU A 117 45.64 -16.64 -16.08
N ILE A 118 45.83 -16.32 -14.79
CA ILE A 118 46.29 -15.00 -14.33
C ILE A 118 47.66 -14.64 -14.94
N ALA A 119 48.44 -15.64 -15.36
CA ALA A 119 49.71 -15.47 -16.06
C ALA A 119 49.56 -14.69 -17.39
N ASP A 120 48.40 -14.75 -18.05
CA ASP A 120 48.16 -14.05 -19.32
C ASP A 120 47.78 -12.57 -19.13
N LEU A 121 47.54 -12.12 -17.89
CA LEU A 121 47.19 -10.73 -17.56
C LEU A 121 48.41 -9.85 -17.26
N GLU A 122 49.58 -10.45 -16.97
CA GLU A 122 50.80 -9.69 -16.73
C GLU A 122 51.34 -9.02 -17.99
N GLU A 123 51.08 -9.58 -19.18
CA GLU A 123 51.50 -9.00 -20.46
C GLU A 123 50.59 -7.86 -20.96
N ALA A 124 49.41 -7.70 -20.36
CA ALA A 124 48.45 -6.64 -20.72
C ALA A 124 48.50 -5.43 -19.77
N ARG A 125 49.46 -5.39 -18.84
CA ARG A 125 49.65 -4.22 -17.97
C ARG A 125 50.21 -3.07 -18.82
N ASP A 126 49.35 -2.11 -19.11
CA ASP A 126 49.71 -0.88 -19.81
C ASP A 126 50.90 -0.22 -19.08
N PRO A 127 52.05 0.00 -19.75
CA PRO A 127 53.21 0.67 -19.15
C PRO A 127 52.94 2.14 -18.76
N PHE A 128 51.76 2.69 -19.12
CA PHE A 128 51.36 4.06 -18.81
C PHE A 128 50.47 4.22 -17.57
N PHE A 129 50.09 3.15 -16.86
CA PHE A 129 49.31 3.30 -15.63
C PHE A 129 50.25 3.55 -14.44
N ASP A 130 50.59 4.83 -14.26
CA ASP A 130 51.39 5.31 -13.13
C ASP A 130 50.51 5.36 -11.87
N LEU A 131 50.86 4.54 -10.88
CA LEU A 131 50.11 4.36 -9.62
C LEU A 131 50.56 5.35 -8.53
N GLU A 132 51.40 6.34 -8.86
CA GLU A 132 51.98 7.27 -7.89
C GLU A 132 51.15 8.55 -7.66
N GLU A 133 50.02 8.74 -8.36
CA GLU A 133 49.20 9.96 -8.26
C GLU A 133 47.72 9.63 -7.93
N TYR A 134 47.50 8.76 -6.93
CA TYR A 134 46.19 8.56 -6.32
C TYR A 134 46.27 8.99 -4.85
N ASP A 135 45.73 10.16 -4.52
CA ASP A 135 45.57 10.61 -3.14
C ASP A 135 44.36 9.90 -2.52
N GLU A 136 44.63 8.77 -1.86
CA GLU A 136 43.59 7.97 -1.20
C GLU A 136 42.87 8.75 -0.08
N GLU A 137 43.50 9.77 0.52
CA GLU A 137 42.89 10.55 1.60
C GLU A 137 41.78 11.46 1.06
N GLU A 138 42.00 12.12 -0.09
CA GLU A 138 41.01 13.00 -0.73
C GLU A 138 39.75 12.24 -1.18
N TRP A 139 39.92 11.02 -1.71
CA TRP A 139 38.81 10.16 -2.13
C TRP A 139 37.99 9.61 -0.95
N MET A 140 38.65 9.33 0.18
CA MET A 140 37.99 8.87 1.39
C MET A 140 37.20 9.99 2.07
N GLU A 141 37.73 11.22 2.14
CA GLU A 141 37.01 12.37 2.68
C GLU A 141 35.77 12.72 1.83
N GLU A 142 35.91 12.69 0.50
CA GLU A 142 34.76 12.89 -0.39
C GLU A 142 33.69 11.79 -0.26
N ALA A 143 34.10 10.54 -0.01
CA ALA A 143 33.15 9.45 0.18
C ALA A 143 32.35 9.63 1.49
N ILE A 144 33.02 10.04 2.57
CA ILE A 144 32.39 10.31 3.87
C ILE A 144 31.39 11.48 3.76
N GLN A 145 31.77 12.59 3.09
CA GLN A 145 30.85 13.72 2.90
C GLN A 145 29.61 13.35 2.09
N ARG A 146 29.76 12.53 1.05
CA ARG A 146 28.62 12.04 0.27
C ARG A 146 27.70 11.13 1.09
N GLU A 147 28.26 10.34 1.99
CA GLU A 147 27.49 9.48 2.89
C GLU A 147 26.68 10.31 3.91
N GLU A 148 27.29 11.35 4.50
CA GLU A 148 26.61 12.27 5.41
C GLU A 148 25.50 13.09 4.71
N GLU A 149 25.76 13.62 3.51
CA GLU A 149 24.73 14.31 2.71
C GLU A 149 23.58 13.36 2.33
N GLN A 150 23.90 12.10 2.03
CA GLN A 150 22.87 11.11 1.70
C GLN A 150 22.00 10.77 2.92
N GLU A 151 22.58 10.66 4.12
CA GLU A 151 21.82 10.46 5.36
C GLU A 151 20.89 11.64 5.67
N GLU A 152 21.32 12.88 5.43
CA GLU A 152 20.46 14.06 5.59
C GLU A 152 19.27 14.03 4.62
N ILE A 153 19.51 13.65 3.36
CA ILE A 153 18.47 13.53 2.33
C ILE A 153 17.47 12.43 2.70
N ASP A 154 17.96 11.25 3.10
CA ASP A 154 17.12 10.11 3.46
C ASP A 154 16.25 10.45 4.68
N THR A 155 16.82 11.15 5.67
CA THR A 155 16.09 11.63 6.86
C THR A 155 15.01 12.65 6.47
N ALA A 156 15.33 13.59 5.58
CA ALA A 156 14.37 14.59 5.11
C ALA A 156 13.20 13.97 4.34
N ILE A 157 13.47 12.97 3.49
CA ILE A 157 12.44 12.23 2.76
C ILE A 157 11.52 11.52 3.74
N GLN A 158 12.09 10.83 4.74
CA GLN A 158 11.29 10.11 5.73
C GLN A 158 10.36 11.05 6.51
N LEU A 159 10.86 12.21 6.93
CA LEU A 159 10.05 13.23 7.61
C LEU A 159 8.92 13.77 6.72
N GLN A 160 9.19 13.97 5.43
CA GLN A 160 8.18 14.42 4.48
C GLN A 160 7.08 13.37 4.24
N GLU A 161 7.46 12.09 4.16
CA GLU A 161 6.52 10.99 4.02
C GLU A 161 5.62 10.88 5.27
N GLU A 162 6.20 10.95 6.48
CA GLU A 162 5.44 10.94 7.73
C GLU A 162 4.51 12.16 7.87
N GLU A 163 4.94 13.35 7.45
CA GLU A 163 4.11 14.56 7.46
C GLU A 163 2.91 14.44 6.51
N ALA A 164 3.14 13.92 5.29
CA ALA A 164 2.08 13.70 4.32
C ALA A 164 1.05 12.64 4.78
N GLU A 165 1.51 11.56 5.44
CA GLU A 165 0.63 10.56 6.04
C GLU A 165 -0.23 11.16 7.15
N MET A 166 0.37 11.96 8.03
CA MET A 166 -0.35 12.64 9.11
C MET A 166 -1.37 13.64 8.57
N GLU A 167 -1.05 14.36 7.50
CA GLU A 167 -1.98 15.29 6.86
C GLU A 167 -3.16 14.57 6.22
N ALA A 168 -2.93 13.43 5.56
CA ALA A 168 -3.99 12.60 4.99
C ALA A 168 -4.93 12.05 6.07
N ILE A 169 -4.38 11.59 7.21
CA ILE A 169 -5.16 11.13 8.35
C ILE A 169 -6.02 12.26 8.92
N ASN A 170 -5.44 13.44 9.12
CA ASN A 170 -6.17 14.60 9.63
C ASN A 170 -7.31 15.01 8.68
N GLN A 171 -7.04 14.99 7.37
CA GLN A 171 -8.04 15.32 6.35
C GLN A 171 -9.20 14.30 6.33
N PHE A 172 -8.90 13.02 6.51
CA PHE A 172 -9.91 11.97 6.65
C PHE A 172 -10.83 12.22 7.86
N PHE A 173 -10.25 12.47 9.04
CA PHE A 173 -11.02 12.74 10.25
C PHE A 173 -11.85 14.04 10.15
N GLN A 174 -11.33 15.08 9.50
CA GLN A 174 -12.09 16.30 9.24
C GLN A 174 -13.30 16.03 8.33
N GLY A 175 -13.15 15.18 7.32
CA GLY A 175 -14.25 14.76 6.45
C GLY A 175 -15.35 14.03 7.22
N GLU A 176 -14.96 13.05 8.05
CA GLU A 176 -15.91 12.27 8.88
C GLU A 176 -16.63 13.16 9.92
N ALA A 177 -15.91 14.08 10.55
CA ALA A 177 -16.49 15.04 11.48
C ALA A 177 -17.52 15.96 10.80
N ALA A 178 -17.20 16.47 9.61
CA ALA A 178 -18.11 17.32 8.84
C ALA A 178 -19.38 16.57 8.40
N GLU A 179 -19.25 15.30 8.00
CA GLU A 179 -20.40 14.47 7.62
C GLU A 179 -21.33 14.22 8.81
N LEU A 180 -20.77 13.93 9.99
CA LEU A 180 -21.55 13.79 11.23
C LEU A 180 -22.26 15.09 11.63
N GLU A 181 -21.61 16.24 11.42
CA GLU A 181 -22.20 17.55 11.70
C GLU A 181 -23.43 17.81 10.80
N ILE A 182 -23.31 17.52 9.51
CA ILE A 182 -24.43 17.60 8.55
C ILE A 182 -25.57 16.66 8.95
N GLN A 183 -25.25 15.42 9.35
CA GLN A 183 -26.27 14.46 9.79
C GLN A 183 -27.00 14.92 11.04
N ASN A 184 -26.29 15.48 12.01
CA ASN A 184 -26.88 16.03 13.23
C ASN A 184 -27.78 17.23 12.93
N GLU A 185 -27.34 18.15 12.08
CA GLU A 185 -28.14 19.32 11.69
C GLU A 185 -29.44 18.90 10.99
N LEU A 186 -29.35 17.97 10.03
CA LEU A 186 -30.52 17.42 9.34
C LEU A 186 -31.50 16.73 10.31
N PHE A 187 -30.96 15.98 11.27
CA PHE A 187 -31.78 15.33 12.31
C PHE A 187 -32.54 16.37 13.15
N LEU A 188 -31.85 17.41 13.61
CA LEU A 188 -32.44 18.49 14.40
C LEU A 188 -33.51 19.26 13.63
N GLU A 189 -33.27 19.57 12.35
CA GLU A 189 -34.27 20.22 11.49
C GLU A 189 -35.52 19.37 11.34
N THR A 190 -35.35 18.06 11.14
CA THR A 190 -36.46 17.11 11.01
C THR A 190 -37.29 17.05 12.28
N GLU A 191 -36.63 16.98 13.44
CA GLU A 191 -37.30 16.94 14.74
C GLU A 191 -38.05 18.24 15.04
N ASN A 192 -37.42 19.39 14.77
CA ASN A 192 -38.06 20.70 14.92
C ASN A 192 -39.28 20.85 14.01
N MET A 193 -39.21 20.39 12.77
CA MET A 193 -40.35 20.39 11.85
C MET A 193 -41.51 19.56 12.39
N LEU A 194 -41.22 18.39 12.97
CA LEU A 194 -42.23 17.52 13.57
C LEU A 194 -42.86 18.18 14.82
N LEU A 195 -42.06 18.82 15.66
CA LEU A 195 -42.53 19.56 16.82
C LEU A 195 -43.45 20.73 16.40
N HIS A 196 -43.06 21.51 15.40
CA HIS A 196 -43.89 22.58 14.86
C HIS A 196 -45.24 22.08 14.34
N LYS A 197 -45.24 20.96 13.60
CA LYS A 197 -46.48 20.33 13.14
C LYS A 197 -47.37 19.93 14.32
N LYS A 198 -46.80 19.31 15.35
CA LYS A 198 -47.54 18.86 16.54
C LYS A 198 -48.10 20.03 17.37
N ILE A 199 -47.34 21.13 17.48
CA ILE A 199 -47.82 22.37 18.11
C ILE A 199 -48.99 22.95 17.32
N ALA A 200 -48.93 22.98 15.99
CA ALA A 200 -50.02 23.46 15.15
C ALA A 200 -51.29 22.62 15.33
N GLU A 201 -51.17 21.30 15.39
CA GLU A 201 -52.29 20.38 15.67
C GLU A 201 -52.92 20.63 17.05
N LEU A 202 -52.09 20.77 18.10
CA LEU A 202 -52.56 21.08 19.45
C LEU A 202 -53.27 22.44 19.52
N ASN A 203 -52.71 23.45 18.87
CA ASN A 203 -53.33 24.78 18.82
C ASN A 203 -54.69 24.75 18.10
N ALA A 204 -54.81 24.00 17.00
CA ALA A 204 -56.08 23.81 16.31
C ALA A 204 -57.12 23.15 17.23
N HIS A 205 -56.73 22.11 17.96
CA HIS A 205 -57.59 21.42 18.92
C HIS A 205 -58.03 22.34 20.08
N ILE A 206 -57.13 23.17 20.62
CA ILE A 206 -57.47 24.16 21.66
C ILE A 206 -58.49 25.17 21.14
N VAL A 207 -58.33 25.67 19.92
CA VAL A 207 -59.29 26.61 19.31
C VAL A 207 -60.67 25.98 19.17
N GLU A 208 -60.73 24.71 18.77
CA GLU A 208 -61.99 23.96 18.67
C GLU A 208 -62.66 23.75 20.03
N LEU A 209 -61.89 23.35 21.05
CA LEU A 209 -62.39 23.23 22.42
C LEU A 209 -62.93 24.55 22.98
N ASN A 210 -62.22 25.66 22.74
CA ASN A 210 -62.65 26.98 23.19
C ASN A 210 -63.94 27.42 22.50
N LYS A 211 -64.09 27.19 21.18
CA LYS A 211 -65.34 27.45 20.46
C LYS A 211 -66.51 26.68 21.06
N ASN A 212 -66.31 25.40 21.33
CA ASN A 212 -67.34 24.53 21.90
C ASN A 212 -67.72 24.97 23.33
N THR A 213 -66.73 25.33 24.16
CA THR A 213 -66.96 25.78 25.54
C THR A 213 -67.70 27.10 25.60
N ILE A 214 -67.30 28.09 24.79
CA ILE A 214 -67.99 29.39 24.71
C ILE A 214 -69.43 29.18 24.20
N GLY A 215 -69.62 28.34 23.18
CA GLY A 215 -70.96 27.99 22.69
C GLY A 215 -71.85 27.37 23.77
N ALA A 216 -71.30 26.46 24.58
CA ALA A 216 -72.02 25.84 25.70
C ALA A 216 -72.40 26.85 26.80
N ILE A 217 -71.48 27.77 27.15
CA ILE A 217 -71.73 28.82 28.14
C ILE A 217 -72.85 29.75 27.67
N LEU A 218 -72.77 30.28 26.44
CA LEU A 218 -73.79 31.16 25.87
C LEU A 218 -75.16 30.48 25.78
N ALA A 219 -75.21 29.19 25.42
CA ALA A 219 -76.45 28.42 25.41
C ALA A 219 -77.05 28.24 26.80
N SER A 220 -76.22 28.10 27.84
CA SER A 220 -76.67 28.00 29.23
C SER A 220 -77.19 29.34 29.79
N GLU A 221 -76.56 30.46 29.46
CA GLU A 221 -77.01 31.81 29.86
C GLU A 221 -78.33 32.19 29.18
N LEU A 222 -78.48 31.89 27.88
CA LEU A 222 -79.75 32.08 27.16
C LEU A 222 -80.90 31.26 27.76
N ASN A 223 -80.65 30.01 28.15
CA ASN A 223 -81.66 29.18 28.80
C ASN A 223 -81.97 29.61 30.25
N GLY A 224 -81.06 30.32 30.92
CA GLY A 224 -81.28 30.92 32.24
C GLY A 224 -82.11 32.21 32.21
N LEU A 225 -82.04 32.98 31.12
CA LEU A 225 -82.82 34.21 30.90
C LEU A 225 -84.28 33.98 30.47
N VAL A 226 -84.65 32.74 30.12
CA VAL A 226 -86.00 32.37 29.62
C VAL A 226 -86.85 31.68 30.71
N LYS A 227 -86.41 31.71 31.98
CA LYS A 227 -87.20 31.29 33.15
C LYS A 227 -87.61 32.47 34.02
#